data_AF-A0A6C0L3V1-F1
#
_entry.id   AF-A0A6C0L3V1-F1
#
_cell.length_a   1.000
_cell.length_b   1.000
_cell.length_c   1.000
_cell.angle_alpha   90.00
_cell.angle_beta   90.00
_cell.angle_gamma   90.00
#
_symmetry.space_group_name_H-M   'P 1'
#
loop_
_entity.id
_entity.type
_entity.pdbx_description
1 polymer ?
#
loop_
_entity_poly.entity_id
_entity_poly.type
_entity_poly.pdbx_seq_one_letter_code
_entity_poly.pdbx_strand_id
1 'polypeptide(L)'
;MPEKQSPQKLIQDLLSFYVKKNYENYLKTKGIQKIPTDEIQGVVEKIYIDRKQHMKEFLKTSLKKIMKEEYVGDLFVNNVCNDIFQDDALCVNRIIQEIQLYQR
;
A
#
# COMPACT_ATOMS: atom_id res chain seq x y z
N MET A 1 22.48 15.33 -10.95
CA MET A 1 21.87 15.59 -9.63
C MET A 1 21.01 14.39 -9.28
N PRO A 2 21.17 13.76 -8.10
CA PRO A 2 20.26 12.68 -7.72
C PRO A 2 18.87 13.28 -7.51
N GLU A 3 17.87 12.79 -8.22
CA GLU A 3 16.48 13.19 -8.01
C GLU A 3 16.13 12.93 -6.54
N LYS A 4 15.87 13.98 -5.75
CA LYS A 4 15.23 13.80 -4.45
C LYS A 4 13.89 13.11 -4.72
N GLN A 5 13.77 11.84 -4.34
CA GLN A 5 12.50 11.12 -4.46
C GLN A 5 11.42 11.92 -3.76
N SER A 6 10.34 12.24 -4.47
CA SER A 6 9.26 13.01 -3.88
C SER A 6 8.62 12.20 -2.73
N PRO A 7 8.20 12.85 -1.63
CA PRO A 7 7.53 12.18 -0.52
C PRO A 7 6.29 11.38 -0.98
N GLN A 8 5.63 11.86 -2.03
CA GLN A 8 4.52 11.17 -2.69
C GLN A 8 4.94 9.84 -3.33
N LYS A 9 6.10 9.80 -4.00
CA LYS A 9 6.64 8.56 -4.60
C LYS A 9 7.00 7.55 -3.52
N LEU A 10 7.63 8.01 -2.43
CA LEU A 10 7.89 7.16 -1.26
C LEU A 10 6.61 6.59 -0.64
N ILE A 11 5.55 7.39 -0.54
CA ILE A 11 4.24 6.92 -0.05
C ILE A 11 3.70 5.83 -0.98
N GLN A 12 3.75 6.03 -2.30
CA GLN A 12 3.28 5.03 -3.27
C GLN A 12 4.09 3.74 -3.19
N ASP A 13 5.43 3.83 -3.13
CA ASP A 13 6.31 2.67 -3.02
C ASP A 13 6.05 1.87 -1.73
N LEU A 14 5.89 2.57 -0.60
CA LEU A 14 5.55 1.95 0.68
C LEU A 14 4.16 1.32 0.69
N LEU A 15 3.19 1.93 0.00
CA LEU A 15 1.84 1.39 -0.16
C LEU A 15 1.87 0.08 -0.95
N SER A 16 2.52 0.06 -2.10
CA SER A 16 2.72 -1.16 -2.90
C SER A 16 3.46 -2.24 -2.10
N PHE A 17 4.49 -1.86 -1.32
CA PHE A 17 5.22 -2.78 -0.45
C PHE A 17 4.31 -3.37 0.65
N TYR A 18 3.52 -2.54 1.33
CA TYR A 18 2.62 -2.98 2.39
C TYR A 18 1.60 -3.97 1.85
N VAL A 19 0.96 -3.64 0.74
CA VAL A 19 -0.04 -4.49 0.08
C VAL A 19 0.57 -5.82 -0.35
N LYS A 20 1.73 -5.78 -1.02
CA LYS A 20 2.45 -6.99 -1.43
C LYS A 20 2.81 -7.88 -0.25
N LYS A 21 3.27 -7.30 0.86
CA LYS A 21 3.57 -8.07 2.09
C LYS A 21 2.32 -8.70 2.72
N ASN A 22 1.20 -7.98 2.74
CA ASN A 22 -0.06 -8.54 3.24
C ASN A 22 -0.58 -9.66 2.33
N TYR A 23 -0.46 -9.49 1.01
CA TYR A 23 -0.80 -10.50 0.03
C TYR A 23 0.09 -11.76 0.18
N GLU A 24 1.42 -11.60 0.22
CA GLU A 24 2.37 -12.70 0.48
C GLU A 24 2.04 -13.44 1.78
N ASN A 25 1.67 -12.70 2.83
CA ASN A 25 1.26 -13.29 4.10
C ASN A 25 -0.07 -14.05 3.97
N TYR A 26 -1.04 -13.52 3.24
CA TYR A 26 -2.30 -14.20 2.94
C TYR A 26 -2.06 -15.54 2.24
N LEU A 27 -1.23 -15.54 1.19
CA LEU A 27 -0.80 -16.76 0.49
C LEU A 27 -0.19 -17.79 1.44
N LYS A 28 0.78 -17.37 2.26
CA LYS A 28 1.46 -18.24 3.23
C LYS A 28 0.50 -18.82 4.27
N THR A 29 -0.37 -18.00 4.85
CA THR A 29 -1.33 -18.44 5.89
C THR A 29 -2.38 -19.40 5.34
N LYS A 30 -2.75 -19.28 4.06
CA LYS A 30 -3.70 -20.15 3.37
C LYS A 30 -3.03 -21.36 2.68
N GLY A 31 -1.69 -21.37 2.60
CA GLY A 31 -0.94 -22.43 1.89
C GLY A 31 -1.16 -22.42 0.38
N ILE A 32 -1.54 -21.29 -0.21
CA ILE A 32 -1.81 -21.14 -1.64
C ILE A 32 -0.69 -20.34 -2.32
N GLN A 33 -0.43 -20.60 -3.61
CA GLN A 33 0.61 -19.90 -4.38
C GLN A 33 0.08 -18.68 -5.14
N LYS A 34 -1.23 -18.66 -5.42
CA LYS A 34 -1.90 -17.58 -6.16
C LYS A 34 -3.34 -17.46 -5.69
N ILE A 35 -3.91 -16.26 -5.78
CA ILE A 35 -5.33 -16.04 -5.58
C ILE A 35 -6.02 -16.06 -6.95
N PRO A 36 -7.15 -16.77 -7.09
CA PRO A 36 -8.00 -16.70 -8.27
C PRO A 36 -8.41 -15.25 -8.58
N THR A 37 -8.54 -14.90 -9.86
CA THR A 37 -8.84 -13.51 -10.28
C THR A 37 -10.20 -13.02 -9.82
N ASP A 38 -11.12 -13.95 -9.63
CA ASP A 38 -12.46 -13.78 -9.08
C ASP A 38 -12.46 -13.55 -7.56
N GLU A 39 -11.48 -14.08 -6.83
CA GLU A 39 -11.37 -13.91 -5.38
C GLU A 39 -10.45 -12.76 -4.94
N ILE A 40 -9.52 -12.35 -5.82
CA ILE A 40 -8.50 -11.34 -5.53
C ILE A 40 -9.12 -10.02 -5.07
N GLN A 41 -10.25 -9.62 -5.66
CA GLN A 41 -10.94 -8.38 -5.31
C GLN A 41 -11.38 -8.41 -3.84
N GLY A 42 -12.08 -9.47 -3.42
CA GLY A 42 -12.54 -9.59 -2.04
C GLY A 42 -11.40 -9.69 -1.03
N VAL A 43 -10.27 -10.30 -1.40
CA VAL A 43 -9.08 -10.36 -0.54
C VAL A 43 -8.41 -8.99 -0.43
N VAL A 44 -8.25 -8.28 -1.54
CA VAL A 44 -7.68 -6.93 -1.56
C VAL A 44 -8.56 -5.96 -0.78
N GLU A 45 -9.88 -5.99 -0.99
CA GLU A 45 -10.82 -5.16 -0.26
C GLU A 45 -10.73 -5.41 1.24
N LYS A 46 -10.63 -6.67 1.70
CA LYS A 46 -10.41 -6.97 3.13
C LYS A 46 -9.07 -6.45 3.64
N ILE A 47 -7.99 -6.66 2.89
CA ILE A 47 -6.66 -6.16 3.28
C ILE A 47 -6.64 -4.64 3.33
N TYR A 48 -7.33 -3.97 2.40
CA TYR A 48 -7.30 -2.53 2.24
C TYR A 48 -8.26 -1.82 3.18
N ILE A 49 -9.52 -2.26 3.27
CA ILE A 49 -10.56 -1.66 4.11
C ILE A 49 -10.26 -1.91 5.58
N ASP A 50 -10.01 -3.16 6.00
CA ASP A 50 -9.80 -3.48 7.41
C ASP A 50 -8.47 -2.93 7.94
N ARG A 51 -7.50 -2.70 7.04
CA ARG A 51 -6.16 -2.22 7.43
C ARG A 51 -5.86 -0.80 6.99
N LYS A 52 -6.84 -0.03 6.50
CA LYS A 52 -6.64 1.37 6.05
C LYS A 52 -5.97 2.24 7.11
N GLN A 53 -6.44 2.12 8.37
CA GLN A 53 -5.86 2.83 9.51
C GLN A 53 -4.44 2.36 9.82
N HIS A 54 -4.22 1.05 9.85
CA HIS A 54 -2.90 0.45 10.06
C HIS A 54 -1.92 0.81 8.94
N MET A 55 -2.41 0.94 7.70
CA MET A 55 -1.63 1.34 6.54
C MET A 55 -1.19 2.81 6.67
N LYS A 56 -2.07 3.73 7.12
CA LYS A 56 -1.66 5.11 7.45
C LYS A 56 -0.55 5.14 8.50
N GLU A 57 -0.69 4.38 9.59
CA GLU A 57 0.32 4.32 10.64
C GLU A 57 1.64 3.73 10.14
N PHE A 58 1.57 2.67 9.32
CA PHE A 58 2.73 2.10 8.68
C PHE A 58 3.45 3.12 7.79
N LEU A 59 2.71 3.85 6.94
CA LEU A 59 3.26 4.90 6.07
C LEU A 59 3.95 6.00 6.88
N LYS A 60 3.27 6.55 7.90
CA LYS A 60 3.85 7.58 8.78
C LYS A 60 5.12 7.10 9.47
N THR A 61 5.07 5.91 10.07
CA THR A 61 6.21 5.35 10.83
C THR A 61 7.39 5.07 9.90
N SER A 62 7.12 4.59 8.69
CA SER A 62 8.16 4.28 7.69
C SER A 62 8.77 5.57 7.13
N LEU A 63 7.96 6.56 6.77
CA LEU A 63 8.43 7.86 6.29
C LEU A 63 9.23 8.60 7.36
N LYS A 64 8.81 8.59 8.63
CA LYS A 64 9.59 9.15 9.74
C LYS A 64 10.97 8.50 9.85
N LYS A 65 11.06 7.18 9.66
CA LYS A 65 12.35 6.45 9.69
C LYS A 65 13.23 6.73 8.47
N ILE A 66 12.63 6.84 7.29
CA ILE A 66 13.35 7.08 6.02
C ILE A 66 13.84 8.53 5.94
N MET A 67 12.95 9.48 6.19
CA MET A 67 13.21 10.91 6.02
C MET A 67 13.90 11.54 7.23
N LYS A 68 13.73 10.97 8.43
CA LYS A 68 14.28 11.48 9.70
C LYS A 68 14.00 12.98 9.86
N GLU A 69 15.04 13.82 9.79
CA GLU A 69 14.95 15.28 9.93
C GLU A 69 14.27 15.96 8.73
N GLU A 70 14.26 15.34 7.55
CA GLU A 70 13.55 15.84 6.36
C GLU A 70 12.07 15.39 6.32
N TYR A 71 11.52 14.88 7.42
CA TYR A 71 10.15 14.39 7.44
C TYR A 71 9.12 15.49 7.15
N VAL A 72 8.30 15.27 6.13
CA VAL A 72 7.27 16.21 5.64
C VAL A 72 6.11 16.48 6.61
N GLY A 73 6.08 15.79 7.75
CA GLY A 73 5.05 15.96 8.78
C GLY A 73 3.83 15.06 8.58
N ASP A 74 3.17 14.74 9.70
CA ASP A 74 2.03 13.81 9.71
C ASP A 74 0.83 14.35 8.93
N LEU A 75 0.66 15.67 8.88
CA LEU A 75 -0.42 16.33 8.13
C LEU A 75 -0.28 16.09 6.62
N PHE A 76 0.93 16.22 6.08
CA PHE A 76 1.19 15.98 4.66
C PHE A 76 0.89 14.52 4.30
N VAL A 77 1.40 13.57 5.11
CA VAL A 77 1.14 12.13 4.88
C VAL A 77 -0.35 11.83 4.97
N ASN A 78 -1.06 12.41 5.94
CA ASN A 78 -2.51 12.24 6.07
C ASN A 78 -3.27 12.76 4.84
N ASN A 79 -2.90 13.94 4.32
CA ASN A 79 -3.55 14.51 3.14
C ASN A 79 -3.32 13.65 1.91
N VAL A 80 -2.08 13.24 1.64
CA VAL A 80 -1.78 12.34 0.52
C VAL A 80 -2.51 11.00 0.67
N CYS A 81 -2.56 10.44 1.89
CA CYS A 81 -3.33 9.23 2.14
C CYS A 81 -4.83 9.46 1.90
N ASN A 82 -5.39 10.58 2.32
CA ASN A 82 -6.80 10.90 2.08
C ASN A 82 -7.08 11.03 0.58
N ASP A 83 -6.21 11.66 -0.19
CA ASP A 83 -6.36 11.79 -1.64
C ASP A 83 -6.30 10.40 -2.31
N ILE A 84 -5.36 9.54 -1.90
CA ILE A 84 -5.24 8.16 -2.41
C ILE A 84 -6.44 7.31 -2.01
N PHE A 85 -7.00 7.52 -0.82
CA PHE A 85 -8.11 6.74 -0.24
C PHE A 85 -9.48 7.36 -0.51
N GLN A 86 -9.53 8.51 -1.20
CA GLN A 86 -10.79 9.10 -1.63
C GLN A 86 -11.43 8.27 -2.74
N ASP A 87 -10.61 7.62 -3.58
CA ASP A 87 -11.06 6.70 -4.61
C ASP A 87 -10.62 5.27 -4.29
N ASP A 88 -11.34 4.68 -3.35
CA ASP A 88 -11.11 3.29 -2.92
C ASP A 88 -11.20 2.31 -4.08
N ALA A 89 -12.12 2.54 -5.01
CA ALA A 89 -12.30 1.68 -6.17
C ALA A 89 -11.07 1.73 -7.09
N LEU A 90 -10.53 2.91 -7.38
CA LEU A 90 -9.28 3.06 -8.15
C LEU A 90 -8.09 2.45 -7.42
N CYS A 91 -7.98 2.66 -6.12
CA CYS A 91 -6.86 2.15 -5.33
C CYS A 91 -6.89 0.61 -5.26
N VAL A 92 -8.05 0.03 -4.96
CA VAL A 92 -8.28 -1.42 -4.97
C VAL A 92 -7.98 -2.00 -6.35
N ASN A 93 -8.49 -1.40 -7.43
CA ASN A 93 -8.22 -1.86 -8.79
C ASN A 93 -6.72 -1.83 -9.13
N ARG A 94 -6.02 -0.75 -8.77
CA ARG A 94 -4.56 -0.64 -9.00
C ARG A 94 -3.81 -1.72 -8.24
N ILE A 95 -4.18 -1.98 -7.00
CA ILE A 95 -3.61 -3.04 -6.18
C ILE A 95 -3.86 -4.42 -6.80
N ILE A 96 -5.09 -4.69 -7.25
CA ILE A 96 -5.43 -5.95 -7.92
C ILE A 96 -4.53 -6.15 -9.14
N GLN A 97 -4.36 -5.12 -9.97
CA GLN A 97 -3.46 -5.18 -11.12
C GLN A 97 -2.01 -5.46 -10.72
N GLU A 98 -1.50 -4.80 -9.67
CA GLU A 98 -0.14 -5.07 -9.16
C GLU A 98 0.03 -6.51 -8.65
N ILE A 99 -0.96 -7.05 -7.94
CA ILE A 99 -0.93 -8.43 -7.46
C ILE A 99 -1.03 -9.41 -8.63
N GLN A 100 -1.90 -9.15 -9.62
CA GLN A 100 -2.02 -9.97 -10.82
C GLN A 100 -0.71 -10.00 -11.61
N LEU A 101 -0.04 -8.85 -11.74
CA LEU A 101 1.29 -8.75 -12.34
C LEU A 101 2.34 -9.49 -11.52
N TYR A 102 2.27 -9.45 -10.19
CA TYR A 102 3.19 -10.16 -9.31
C TYR A 102 2.98 -11.68 -9.30
N GLN A 103 1.74 -12.14 -9.52
CA GLN A 103 1.38 -13.56 -9.66
C GLN A 103 1.79 -14.17 -11.01
N ARG A 104 2.13 -13.33 -12.00
CA ARG A 104 2.39 -13.73 -13.39
C ARG A 104 3.80 -14.27 -13.56
#